data_AF-A0A6B8RDY4-F1
#
_entry.id   AF-A0A6B8RDY4-F1
#
_cell.length_a   1.000
_cell.length_b   1.000
_cell.length_c   1.000
_cell.angle_alpha   90.00
_cell.angle_beta   90.00
_cell.angle_gamma   90.00
#
_symmetry.space_group_name_H-M   'P 1'
#
loop_
_entity.id
_entity.type
_entity.pdbx_description
1 polymer ?
#
loop_
_entity_poly.entity_id
_entity_poly.type
_entity_poly.pdbx_seq_one_letter_code
_entity_poly.pdbx_strand_id
1 'polypeptide(L)'
;MKINPGWRPLNKEVKLPDNIAANQVQQKTFSEMMQQNDGKTAVTELNRMLEQIQMQGERLSKSMTVRELRQYKLLIKKFLEETARRGVQLRDTRGWDRRGRSKRYKLLEEIDENLLAMADDLLEHEQGRIEILQKIGEIRGMLINLFF
;
A
#
# COMPACT_ATOMS: atom_id res chain seq x y z
N MET A 1 -11.44 -6.01 81.68
CA MET A 1 -10.97 -5.60 80.34
C MET A 1 -9.73 -4.75 80.51
N LYS A 2 -8.55 -5.24 80.12
CA LYS A 2 -7.28 -4.50 80.18
C LYS A 2 -6.71 -4.47 78.77
N ILE A 3 -6.51 -3.27 78.26
CA ILE A 3 -6.07 -2.92 76.92
C ILE A 3 -4.56 -3.16 76.89
N ASN A 4 -4.09 -4.04 76.00
CA ASN A 4 -2.65 -4.20 75.78
C ASN A 4 -2.23 -3.13 74.75
N PRO A 5 -1.39 -2.13 75.10
CA PRO A 5 -0.95 -1.14 74.15
C PRO A 5 0.15 -1.78 73.30
N GLY A 6 -0.18 -2.12 72.05
CA GLY A 6 0.78 -2.66 71.11
C GLY A 6 1.87 -1.64 70.83
N TRP A 7 3.02 -1.80 71.50
CA TRP A 7 4.27 -1.21 71.07
C TRP A 7 4.61 -1.78 69.69
N ARG A 8 4.55 -0.92 68.66
CA ARG A 8 5.09 -1.20 67.33
C ARG A 8 6.43 -0.49 67.24
N PRO A 9 7.55 -1.17 66.98
CA PRO A 9 8.80 -0.48 66.68
C PRO A 9 8.64 0.34 65.41
N LEU A 10 8.93 1.64 65.48
CA LEU A 10 9.26 2.47 64.32
C LEU A 10 10.45 1.81 63.60
N ASN A 11 10.39 1.77 62.26
CA ASN A 11 11.42 1.26 61.34
C ASN A 11 11.28 -0.21 60.91
N LYS A 12 10.10 -0.59 60.46
CA LYS A 12 10.02 -1.41 59.25
C LYS A 12 9.49 -0.54 58.12
N GLU A 13 10.41 0.07 57.39
CA GLU A 13 10.15 0.51 56.03
C GLU A 13 9.68 -0.70 55.24
N VAL A 14 8.37 -0.78 55.02
CA VAL A 14 7.85 -1.60 53.93
C VAL A 14 8.36 -0.93 52.67
N LYS A 15 9.48 -1.43 52.14
CA LYS A 15 9.92 -1.08 50.79
C LYS A 15 8.81 -1.56 49.85
N LEU A 16 7.95 -0.63 49.44
CA LEU A 16 7.12 -0.85 48.27
C LEU A 16 8.07 -1.20 47.12
N PRO A 17 7.74 -2.18 46.27
CA PRO A 17 8.53 -2.41 45.07
C PRO A 17 8.42 -1.16 44.20
N ASP A 18 9.52 -0.41 44.06
CA ASP A 18 9.72 0.68 43.09
C ASP A 18 9.83 0.10 41.67
N ASN A 19 8.78 -0.60 41.24
CA ASN A 19 8.63 -1.01 39.86
C ASN A 19 7.17 -1.20 39.50
N ILE A 20 6.36 -0.20 39.80
CA ILE A 20 5.30 0.15 38.86
C ILE A 20 6.01 1.00 37.83
N ALA A 21 6.64 0.35 36.85
CA ALA A 21 6.90 0.96 35.57
C ALA A 21 5.55 1.48 35.11
N ALA A 22 5.29 2.76 35.36
CA ALA A 22 4.15 3.45 34.84
C ALA A 22 4.25 3.23 33.34
N ASN A 23 3.35 2.39 32.81
CA ASN A 23 3.08 2.36 31.39
C ASN A 23 2.62 3.79 31.08
N GLN A 24 3.57 4.65 30.76
CA GLN A 24 3.32 5.91 30.11
C GLN A 24 2.74 5.52 28.77
N VAL A 25 1.42 5.42 28.73
CA VAL A 25 0.66 5.41 27.49
C VAL A 25 1.07 6.71 26.82
N GLN A 26 2.05 6.64 25.92
CA GLN A 26 2.45 7.78 25.12
C GLN A 26 1.20 8.24 24.38
N GLN A 27 0.61 9.34 24.86
CA GLN A 27 -0.52 9.96 24.20
C GLN A 27 0.01 10.48 22.87
N LYS A 28 -0.31 9.76 21.78
CA LYS A 28 0.04 10.18 20.42
C LYS A 28 -0.42 11.62 20.22
N THR A 29 0.47 12.46 19.71
CA THR A 29 0.16 13.87 19.49
C THR A 29 -0.94 13.98 18.42
N PHE A 30 -1.84 14.96 18.50
CA PHE A 30 -2.93 15.13 17.53
C PHE A 30 -2.43 15.15 16.07
N SER A 31 -1.28 15.77 15.81
CA SER A 31 -0.61 15.77 14.50
C SER A 31 -0.24 14.36 14.02
N GLU A 32 0.18 13.48 14.91
CA GLU A 32 0.54 12.09 14.62
C GLU A 32 -0.71 11.24 14.32
N MET A 33 -1.81 11.47 15.05
CA MET A 33 -3.10 10.84 14.71
C MET A 33 -3.64 11.30 13.36
N MET A 34 -3.49 12.58 13.02
CA MET A 34 -3.93 13.12 11.73
C MET A 34 -3.12 12.52 10.58
N GLN A 35 -1.79 12.50 10.67
CA GLN A 35 -0.92 11.85 9.68
C GLN A 35 -1.22 10.35 9.53
N GLN A 36 -1.47 9.64 10.64
CA GLN A 36 -1.82 8.23 10.60
C GLN A 36 -3.17 7.98 9.91
N ASN A 37 -4.15 8.85 10.12
CA ASN A 37 -5.44 8.74 9.44
C ASN A 37 -5.34 9.08 7.94
N ASP A 38 -4.58 10.10 7.57
CA ASP A 38 -4.35 10.46 6.16
C ASP A 38 -3.69 9.30 5.38
N GLY A 39 -2.70 8.64 5.98
CA GLY A 39 -2.05 7.46 5.39
C GLY A 39 -3.01 6.28 5.21
N LYS A 40 -3.89 6.01 6.18
CA LYS A 40 -4.90 4.95 6.07
C LYS A 40 -5.92 5.24 4.97
N THR A 41 -6.41 6.47 4.89
CA THR A 41 -7.33 6.89 3.82
C THR A 41 -6.66 6.78 2.45
N ALA A 42 -5.36 7.07 2.35
CA ALA A 42 -4.64 6.94 1.10
C ALA A 42 -4.54 5.49 0.61
N VAL A 43 -4.25 4.56 1.53
CA VAL A 43 -4.19 3.11 1.27
C VAL A 43 -5.57 2.59 0.83
N THR A 44 -6.66 3.02 1.47
CA THR A 44 -8.01 2.58 1.10
C THR A 44 -8.42 3.05 -0.30
N GLU A 45 -8.08 4.28 -0.67
CA GLU A 45 -8.37 4.79 -2.01
C GLU A 45 -7.57 4.05 -3.10
N LEU A 46 -6.28 3.78 -2.87
CA LEU A 46 -5.46 3.03 -3.82
C LEU A 46 -5.95 1.58 -3.99
N ASN A 47 -6.38 0.92 -2.91
CA ASN A 47 -7.01 -0.40 -2.99
C ASN A 47 -8.29 -0.37 -3.85
N ARG A 48 -9.15 0.65 -3.66
CA ARG A 48 -10.35 0.83 -4.47
C ARG A 48 -10.04 1.02 -5.95
N MET A 49 -9.01 1.79 -6.27
CA MET A 49 -8.55 1.96 -7.66
C MET A 49 -8.04 0.65 -8.25
N LEU A 50 -7.32 -0.17 -7.46
CA LEU A 50 -6.83 -1.47 -7.89
C LEU A 50 -7.99 -2.45 -8.17
N GLU A 51 -9.03 -2.45 -7.34
CA GLU A 51 -10.26 -3.22 -7.59
C GLU A 51 -10.96 -2.78 -8.89
N GLN A 52 -11.06 -1.46 -9.14
CA GLN A 52 -11.63 -0.93 -10.38
C GLN A 52 -10.83 -1.38 -11.62
N ILE A 53 -9.49 -1.36 -11.52
CA ILE A 53 -8.61 -1.86 -12.59
C ILE A 53 -8.85 -3.35 -12.81
N GLN A 54 -8.97 -4.15 -11.74
CA GLN A 54 -9.26 -5.58 -11.85
C GLN A 54 -10.59 -5.84 -12.56
N MET A 55 -11.66 -5.19 -12.12
CA MET A 55 -12.98 -5.32 -12.77
C MET A 55 -12.92 -4.92 -14.24
N GLN A 56 -12.22 -3.85 -14.57
CA GLN A 56 -12.07 -3.40 -15.94
C GLN A 56 -11.22 -4.37 -16.78
N GLY A 57 -10.18 -4.98 -16.19
CA GLY A 57 -9.40 -6.04 -16.81
C GLY A 57 -10.24 -7.28 -17.12
N GLU A 58 -11.16 -7.66 -16.22
CA GLU A 58 -12.13 -8.75 -16.46
C GLU A 58 -13.15 -8.42 -17.57
N ARG A 59 -13.51 -7.14 -17.73
CA ARG A 59 -14.38 -6.71 -18.85
C ARG A 59 -13.62 -6.72 -20.17
N LEU A 60 -12.36 -6.32 -20.16
CA LEU A 60 -11.46 -6.39 -21.31
C LEU A 60 -11.23 -7.85 -21.74
N SER A 61 -10.92 -8.76 -20.80
CA SER A 61 -10.69 -10.17 -21.09
C SER A 61 -11.87 -10.87 -21.75
N LYS A 62 -13.10 -10.47 -21.39
CA LYS A 62 -14.34 -11.05 -21.94
C LYS A 62 -14.69 -10.47 -23.31
N SER A 63 -14.57 -9.15 -23.48
CA SER A 63 -15.09 -8.46 -24.66
C SER A 63 -14.05 -8.15 -25.73
N MET A 64 -12.77 -8.03 -25.36
CA MET A 64 -11.65 -7.73 -26.26
C MET A 64 -11.91 -6.55 -27.22
N THR A 65 -12.45 -5.45 -26.68
CA THR A 65 -12.75 -4.26 -27.49
C THR A 65 -11.78 -3.12 -27.19
N VAL A 66 -11.51 -2.28 -28.21
CA VAL A 66 -10.75 -1.03 -28.08
C VAL A 66 -11.31 -0.13 -26.98
N ARG A 67 -12.65 -0.10 -26.82
CA ARG A 67 -13.31 0.68 -25.76
C ARG A 67 -12.87 0.21 -24.38
N GLU A 68 -12.88 -1.10 -24.13
CA GLU A 68 -12.47 -1.63 -22.83
C GLU A 68 -10.98 -1.47 -22.57
N LEU A 69 -10.14 -1.62 -23.60
CA LEU A 69 -8.71 -1.37 -23.49
C LEU A 69 -8.41 0.09 -23.15
N ARG A 70 -9.11 1.03 -23.81
CA ARG A 70 -8.98 2.46 -23.52
C ARG A 70 -9.33 2.78 -22.06
N GLN A 71 -10.43 2.21 -21.54
CA GLN A 71 -10.83 2.44 -20.15
C GLN A 71 -9.84 1.82 -19.16
N TYR A 72 -9.35 0.61 -19.46
CA TYR A 72 -8.32 -0.05 -18.67
C TYR A 72 -7.05 0.80 -18.57
N LYS A 73 -6.54 1.30 -19.71
CA LYS A 73 -5.39 2.23 -19.78
C LYS A 73 -5.62 3.50 -18.97
N LEU A 74 -6.83 4.06 -19.01
CA LEU A 74 -7.20 5.28 -18.27
C LEU A 74 -7.18 5.07 -16.75
N LEU A 75 -7.68 3.93 -16.27
CA LEU A 75 -7.65 3.61 -14.84
C LEU A 75 -6.24 3.38 -14.34
N ILE A 76 -5.40 2.66 -15.12
CA ILE A 76 -4.00 2.43 -14.78
C ILE A 76 -3.24 3.76 -14.71
N LYS A 77 -3.41 4.63 -15.71
CA LYS A 77 -2.79 5.96 -15.70
C LYS A 77 -3.15 6.74 -14.45
N LYS A 78 -4.44 6.77 -14.07
CA LYS A 78 -4.89 7.42 -12.83
C LYS A 78 -4.24 6.82 -11.59
N PHE A 79 -4.15 5.50 -11.50
CA PHE A 79 -3.51 4.82 -10.38
C PHE A 79 -2.02 5.16 -10.25
N LEU A 80 -1.29 5.17 -11.38
CA LEU A 80 0.13 5.55 -11.39
C LEU A 80 0.32 7.02 -11.01
N GLU A 81 -0.52 7.92 -11.50
CA GLU A 81 -0.51 9.34 -11.12
C GLU A 81 -0.77 9.54 -9.63
N GLU A 82 -1.79 8.87 -9.07
CA GLU A 82 -2.09 8.95 -7.64
C GLU A 82 -0.95 8.38 -6.79
N THR A 83 -0.35 7.27 -7.21
CA THR A 83 0.78 6.68 -6.48
C THR A 83 2.04 7.55 -6.54
N ALA A 84 2.28 8.22 -7.68
CA ALA A 84 3.37 9.20 -7.82
C ALA A 84 3.12 10.47 -6.98
N ARG A 85 1.90 11.02 -7.01
CA ARG A 85 1.51 12.25 -6.28
C ARG A 85 1.53 12.06 -4.78
N ARG A 86 0.94 10.97 -4.29
CA ARG A 86 0.91 10.63 -2.85
C ARG A 86 2.28 10.22 -2.35
N GLY A 87 3.23 10.02 -3.28
CA GLY A 87 4.65 9.87 -3.03
C GLY A 87 4.86 8.95 -1.86
N VAL A 88 4.59 7.65 -2.04
CA VAL A 88 4.78 6.59 -1.04
C VAL A 88 5.89 6.97 -0.05
N GLN A 89 5.47 7.61 1.06
CA GLN A 89 6.28 7.82 2.26
C GLN A 89 6.40 6.50 3.03
N LEU A 90 5.85 5.40 2.52
CA LEU A 90 6.19 4.04 2.92
C LEU A 90 7.58 3.69 2.38
N ARG A 91 8.58 4.15 3.14
CA ARG A 91 9.99 3.76 3.08
C ARG A 91 10.63 4.02 1.71
N ASP A 92 11.61 4.90 1.73
CA ASP A 92 12.77 4.85 0.87
C ASP A 92 13.31 3.41 0.77
N THR A 93 12.73 2.58 -0.11
CA THR A 93 13.40 1.38 -0.60
C THR A 93 14.44 1.91 -1.58
N ARG A 94 15.54 2.43 -0.99
CA ARG A 94 16.79 2.82 -1.64
C ARG A 94 17.31 1.61 -2.40
N GLY A 95 16.80 1.44 -3.61
CA GLY A 95 17.29 0.47 -4.57
C GLY A 95 17.54 1.21 -5.86
N TRP A 96 18.74 1.75 -6.01
CA TRP A 96 19.20 2.22 -7.31
C TRP A 96 19.47 0.98 -8.17
N ASP A 97 18.99 0.98 -9.42
CA ASP A 97 19.53 0.05 -10.41
C ASP A 97 21.05 0.28 -10.54
N ARG A 98 21.79 -0.70 -11.07
CA ARG A 98 23.23 -0.61 -11.38
C ARG A 98 23.61 0.64 -12.20
N ARG A 99 22.63 1.29 -12.83
CA ARG A 99 22.76 2.49 -13.67
C ARG A 99 22.18 3.78 -13.02
N GLY A 100 21.83 3.77 -11.75
CA GLY A 100 21.33 4.96 -11.04
C GLY A 100 19.87 5.34 -11.33
N ARG A 101 19.13 4.55 -12.12
CA ARG A 101 17.69 4.74 -12.31
C ARG A 101 16.92 4.22 -11.09
N SER A 102 15.90 4.96 -10.64
CA SER A 102 14.98 4.48 -9.61
C SER A 102 14.16 3.32 -10.16
N LYS A 103 14.10 2.19 -9.44
CA LYS A 103 13.31 1.00 -9.81
C LYS A 103 11.85 1.33 -10.18
N ARG A 104 11.29 2.40 -9.61
CA ARG A 104 9.93 2.89 -9.90
C ARG A 104 9.75 3.39 -11.34
N TYR A 105 10.73 4.11 -11.90
CA TYR A 105 10.62 4.58 -13.29
C TYR A 105 10.67 3.43 -14.28
N LYS A 106 11.52 2.43 -14.02
CA LYS A 106 11.59 1.22 -14.83
C LYS A 106 10.25 0.47 -14.83
N LEU A 107 9.61 0.33 -13.66
CA LEU A 107 8.30 -0.32 -13.56
C LEU A 107 7.21 0.45 -14.32
N LEU A 108 7.28 1.78 -14.32
CA LEU A 108 6.35 2.61 -15.08
C LEU A 108 6.55 2.45 -16.59
N GLU A 109 7.81 2.42 -17.05
CA GLU A 109 8.16 2.12 -18.45
C GLU A 109 7.62 0.74 -18.86
N GLU A 110 7.84 -0.31 -18.06
CA GLU A 110 7.36 -1.67 -18.33
C GLU A 110 5.82 -1.76 -18.40
N ILE A 111 5.10 -1.00 -17.57
CA ILE A 111 3.63 -0.95 -17.63
C ILE A 111 3.16 -0.27 -18.92
N ASP A 112 3.79 0.84 -19.32
CA ASP A 112 3.40 1.56 -20.54
C ASP A 112 3.70 0.74 -21.80
N GLU A 113 4.85 0.06 -21.86
CA GLU A 113 5.21 -0.87 -22.94
C GLU A 113 4.16 -1.98 -23.08
N ASN A 114 3.74 -2.59 -21.97
CA ASN A 114 2.70 -3.61 -22.00
C ASN A 114 1.35 -3.07 -22.48
N LEU A 115 0.95 -1.86 -22.04
CA LEU A 115 -0.29 -1.23 -22.49
C LEU A 115 -0.29 -0.85 -23.97
N LEU A 116 0.88 -0.53 -24.54
CA LEU A 116 1.04 -0.29 -25.96
C LEU A 116 0.94 -1.61 -26.74
N ALA A 117 1.67 -2.65 -26.31
CA ALA A 117 1.62 -3.97 -26.95
C ALA A 117 0.19 -4.53 -26.99
N MET A 118 -0.59 -4.38 -25.91
CA MET A 118 -1.99 -4.80 -25.89
C MET A 118 -2.87 -4.17 -26.98
N ALA A 119 -2.49 -2.97 -27.48
CA ALA A 119 -3.23 -2.34 -28.58
C ALA A 119 -2.94 -3.01 -29.93
N ASP A 120 -1.69 -3.43 -30.14
CA ASP A 120 -1.27 -4.18 -31.32
C ASP A 120 -1.87 -5.59 -31.29
N ASP A 121 -1.79 -6.28 -30.14
CA ASP A 121 -2.36 -7.62 -29.92
C ASP A 121 -3.87 -7.66 -30.18
N LEU A 122 -4.58 -6.54 -29.98
CA LEU A 122 -6.03 -6.48 -30.20
C LEU A 122 -6.40 -6.53 -31.70
N LEU A 123 -5.44 -6.25 -32.58
CA LEU A 123 -5.59 -6.40 -34.03
C LEU A 123 -5.32 -7.84 -34.49
N GLU A 124 -4.62 -8.63 -33.68
CA GLU A 124 -4.30 -10.02 -33.97
C GLU A 124 -5.43 -10.96 -33.54
N HIS A 125 -5.76 -11.93 -34.39
CA HIS A 125 -6.78 -12.93 -34.07
C HIS A 125 -6.20 -14.08 -33.24
N GLU A 126 -6.99 -14.62 -32.30
CA GLU A 126 -6.70 -15.75 -31.39
C GLU A 126 -5.44 -15.63 -30.50
N GLN A 127 -4.25 -15.53 -31.10
CA GLN A 127 -2.97 -15.37 -30.39
C GLN A 127 -2.95 -14.10 -29.54
N GLY A 128 -3.30 -12.96 -30.14
CA GLY A 128 -3.37 -11.67 -29.43
C GLY A 128 -4.33 -11.68 -28.24
N ARG A 129 -5.40 -12.50 -28.28
CA ARG A 129 -6.29 -12.65 -27.11
C ARG A 129 -5.58 -13.30 -25.93
N ILE A 130 -4.75 -14.31 -26.16
CA ILE A 130 -3.99 -14.98 -25.10
C ILE A 130 -2.94 -14.02 -24.53
N GLU A 131 -2.26 -13.27 -25.40
CA GLU A 131 -1.24 -12.29 -25.00
C GLU A 131 -1.84 -11.16 -24.17
N ILE A 132 -3.01 -10.64 -24.55
CA ILE A 132 -3.76 -9.65 -23.76
C ILE A 132 -4.07 -10.18 -22.35
N LEU A 133 -4.50 -11.44 -22.22
CA LEU A 133 -4.80 -12.04 -20.91
C LEU A 133 -3.54 -12.11 -20.03
N GLN A 134 -2.42 -12.52 -20.62
CA GLN A 134 -1.13 -12.55 -19.92
C GLN A 134 -0.72 -11.15 -19.47
N LYS A 135 -0.77 -10.16 -20.36
CA LYS A 135 -0.41 -8.77 -20.06
C LYS A 135 -1.30 -8.15 -18.97
N ILE A 136 -2.60 -8.46 -18.94
CA ILE A 136 -3.50 -8.05 -17.84
C ILE A 136 -2.99 -8.60 -16.49
N GLY A 137 -2.55 -9.86 -16.46
CA GLY A 137 -1.99 -10.49 -15.26
C GLY A 137 -0.66 -9.87 -14.82
N GLU A 138 0.24 -9.63 -15.77
CA GLU A 138 1.54 -9.00 -15.54
C GLU A 138 1.38 -7.57 -15.01
N ILE A 139 0.54 -6.75 -15.66
CA ILE A 139 0.20 -5.40 -15.22
C ILE A 139 -0.36 -5.44 -13.80
N ARG A 140 -1.28 -6.35 -13.49
CA ARG A 140 -1.81 -6.48 -12.12
C ARG A 140 -0.69 -6.76 -11.11
N GLY A 141 0.23 -7.68 -11.41
CA GLY A 141 1.38 -7.98 -10.55
C GLY A 141 2.29 -6.78 -10.34
N MET A 142 2.58 -6.04 -11.42
CA MET A 142 3.38 -4.82 -11.37
C MET A 142 2.73 -3.73 -10.51
N LEU A 143 1.41 -3.52 -10.62
CA LEU A 143 0.69 -2.52 -9.82
C LEU A 143 0.68 -2.88 -8.32
N ILE A 144 0.55 -4.16 -7.98
CA ILE A 144 0.66 -4.65 -6.60
C ILE A 144 2.08 -4.38 -6.06
N ASN A 145 3.12 -4.70 -6.83
CA ASN A 145 4.52 -4.46 -6.45
C ASN A 145 4.89 -2.97 -6.35
N LEU A 146 4.13 -2.09 -7.02
CA LEU A 146 4.32 -0.64 -6.90
C LEU A 146 3.70 -0.09 -5.60
N PHE A 147 2.77 -0.83 -5.00
CA PHE A 147 2.04 -0.44 -3.78
C PHE A 147 2.55 -1.11 -2.50
N PHE A 148 2.99 -2.38 -2.57
CA PHE A 148 3.48 -3.18 -1.44
C PHE A 148 5.00 -3.36 -1.48
#